data_AF-A0A356MQ81-F1
#
_entry.id   AF-A0A356MQ81-F1
#
_cell.length_a   1.000
_cell.length_b   1.000
_cell.length_c   1.000
_cell.angle_alpha   90.00
_cell.angle_beta   90.00
_cell.angle_gamma   90.00
#
_symmetry.space_group_name_H-M   'P 1'
#
loop_
_entity.id
_entity.type
_entity.pdbx_description
1 polymer ?
#
loop_
_entity_poly.entity_id
_entity_poly.type
_entity_poly.pdbx_seq_one_letter_code
_entity_poly.pdbx_strand_id
1 'polypeptide(L)' 'LDENEIDILQGVNEQSYDIPNGLVIERTVRTGNLVLRYRKVVTKTGVYYFRGDRSITVDTWRRETTVVLD' A
#
# COMPACT_ATOMS: atom_id res chain seq x y z
N LEU A 1 -19.53 -1.89 -7.86
CA LEU A 1 -18.22 -1.21 -7.92
C LEU A 1 -18.25 -0.25 -6.75
N ASP A 2 -17.32 -0.38 -5.82
CA ASP A 2 -17.31 0.42 -4.59
C ASP A 2 -17.09 1.89 -4.98
N GLU A 3 -17.99 2.80 -4.60
CA GLU A 3 -17.95 4.20 -5.06
C GLU A 3 -16.65 4.93 -4.64
N ASN A 4 -15.90 4.37 -3.68
CA ASN A 4 -14.59 4.85 -3.24
C ASN A 4 -13.44 4.56 -4.25
N GLU A 5 -13.63 3.68 -5.23
CA GLU A 5 -12.59 3.34 -6.22
C GLU A 5 -12.55 4.31 -7.42
N ILE A 6 -13.57 5.16 -7.55
CA ILE A 6 -13.76 6.06 -8.70
C ILE A 6 -12.84 7.29 -8.63
N ASP A 7 -12.42 7.70 -7.42
CA ASP A 7 -11.60 8.91 -7.21
C ASP A 7 -10.10 8.64 -7.03
N ILE A 8 -9.66 7.38 -7.14
CA ILE A 8 -8.23 7.07 -6.93
C ILE A 8 -7.44 7.59 -8.12
N LEU A 9 -6.61 8.62 -7.89
CA LEU A 9 -5.68 9.16 -8.88
C LEU A 9 -4.72 8.08 -9.38
N GLN A 10 -4.36 8.16 -10.65
CA GLN A 10 -3.33 7.28 -11.21
C GLN A 10 -1.99 7.47 -10.49
N GLY A 11 -1.25 6.37 -10.31
CA GLY A 11 0.02 6.38 -9.60
C GLY A 11 -0.10 5.77 -8.21
N VAL A 12 0.73 6.25 -7.28
CA VAL A 12 0.79 5.74 -5.90
C VAL A 12 0.26 6.82 -4.96
N ASN A 13 -0.86 6.52 -4.29
CA ASN A 13 -1.36 7.32 -3.17
C ASN A 13 -0.92 6.67 -1.85
N GLU A 14 -0.37 7.48 -0.94
CA GLU A 14 0.12 7.01 0.36
C GLU A 14 -0.65 7.69 1.50
N GLN A 15 -1.04 6.90 2.49
CA GLN A 15 -1.61 7.38 3.74
C GLN A 15 -1.05 6.58 4.91
N SER A 16 -1.02 7.19 6.10
CA SER A 16 -0.53 6.53 7.31
C SER A 16 -1.47 6.76 8.48
N TYR A 17 -1.66 5.72 9.31
CA TYR A 17 -2.49 5.78 10.50
C TYR A 17 -1.91 4.94 11.64
N ASP A 18 -2.07 5.44 12.86
CA ASP A 18 -1.66 4.74 14.07
C ASP A 18 -2.58 3.57 14.39
N ILE A 19 -1.99 2.50 14.92
CA ILE A 19 -2.68 1.36 15.50
C ILE A 19 -2.16 1.14 16.92
N PRO A 20 -2.88 0.41 17.80
CA PRO A 20 -2.46 0.24 19.20
C PRO A 20 -1.03 -0.29 19.39
N ASN A 21 -0.49 -1.02 18.41
CA ASN A 21 0.83 -1.65 18.46
C ASN A 21 1.83 -1.12 17.43
N GLY A 22 1.58 0.03 16.82
CA GLY A 22 2.47 0.57 15.79
C GLY A 22 1.81 1.53 14.80
N LEU A 23 2.36 1.59 13.60
CA LEU A 23 1.93 2.44 12.50
C LEU A 23 1.65 1.58 11.28
N VAL A 24 0.59 1.90 10.55
CA VAL A 24 0.36 1.36 9.22
C VAL A 24 0.61 2.45 8.19
N ILE A 25 1.42 2.13 7.18
CA ILE A 25 1.56 2.91 5.96
C ILE A 25 0.83 2.14 4.88
N GLU A 26 -0.24 2.71 4.35
CA GLU A 26 -1.02 2.14 3.25
C GLU A 26 -0.68 2.85 1.94
N ARG A 27 -0.44 2.06 0.89
CA ARG A 27 -0.23 2.56 -0.47
C ARG A 27 -1.28 1.97 -1.39
N THR A 28 -2.00 2.84 -2.08
CA THR A 28 -2.91 2.45 -3.15
C THR A 28 -2.25 2.75 -4.49
N VAL A 29 -2.03 1.71 -5.28
CA VAL A 29 -1.40 1.78 -6.60
C VAL A 29 -2.48 1.62 -7.64
N ARG A 30 -2.67 2.64 -8.48
CA ARG A 30 -3.58 2.58 -9.62
C ARG A 30 -2.80 2.57 -10.93
N THR A 31 -3.04 1.54 -11.74
CA THR A 31 -2.49 1.39 -13.09
C THR A 31 -3.63 1.07 -14.05
N GLY A 32 -4.07 2.07 -14.83
CA GLY A 32 -5.26 1.96 -15.66
C GLY A 32 -6.51 1.65 -14.84
N ASN A 33 -7.13 0.49 -15.07
CA ASN A 33 -8.31 0.01 -14.35
C ASN A 33 -7.97 -0.87 -13.14
N LEU A 34 -6.70 -1.16 -12.89
CA LEU A 34 -6.27 -1.98 -11.78
C LEU A 34 -5.96 -1.11 -10.57
N VAL A 35 -6.62 -1.38 -9.45
CA VAL A 35 -6.34 -0.78 -8.14
C VAL A 35 -5.81 -1.86 -7.20
N LEU A 36 -4.62 -1.64 -6.64
CA LEU A 36 -3.99 -2.55 -5.69
C LEU A 36 -3.69 -1.81 -4.39
N ARG A 37 -4.07 -2.40 -3.26
CA ARG A 37 -3.78 -1.86 -1.93
C ARG A 37 -2.65 -2.64 -1.27
N TYR A 38 -1.70 -1.91 -0.72
CA TYR A 38 -0.56 -2.45 0.01
C TYR A 38 -0.53 -1.86 1.41
N ARG A 39 -0.13 -2.67 2.40
CA ARG A 39 0.08 -2.20 3.78
C ARG A 39 1.48 -2.56 4.26
N LYS A 40 2.21 -1.58 4.79
CA LYS A 40 3.43 -1.76 5.57
C LYS A 40 3.07 -1.51 7.03
N VAL A 41 3.10 -2.56 7.84
CA VAL A 41 2.78 -2.50 9.27
C VAL A 41 4.10 -2.46 10.04
N VAL A 42 4.37 -1.35 10.69
CA VAL A 42 5.54 -1.14 11.54
C VAL A 42 5.09 -1.31 12.98
N THR A 43 5.54 -2.36 13.66
CA THR A 43 5.26 -2.61 15.08
C THR A 43 6.55 -2.53 15.89
N LYS A 44 6.42 -2.67 17.22
CA LYS A 44 7.58 -2.83 18.11
C LYS A 44 8.38 -4.11 17.82
N THR A 45 7.75 -5.14 17.26
CA THR A 45 8.35 -6.46 17.06
C THR A 45 8.89 -6.68 15.65
N GLY A 46 8.53 -5.84 14.68
CA GLY A 46 9.03 -5.96 13.32
C GLY A 46 8.27 -5.12 12.30
N VAL A 47 8.65 -5.29 11.04
CA VAL A 47 8.01 -4.65 9.89
C VAL A 47 7.46 -5.73 8.97
N TYR A 48 6.18 -5.61 8.63
CA TYR A 48 5.46 -6.57 7.82
C TYR A 48 4.88 -5.88 6.59
N TYR A 49 4.81 -6.60 5.47
CA TYR A 49 4.35 -6.07 4.19
C TYR A 49 3.23 -6.95 3.63
N PHE A 50 2.18 -6.30 3.13
CA PHE A 50 1.00 -6.97 2.60
C PHE A 50 0.55 -6.36 1.27
N ARG A 51 0.00 -7.19 0.40
CA ARG A 51 -0.79 -6.81 -0.79
C ARG A 51 -2.19 -7.39 -0.60
N GLY A 52 -3.19 -6.55 -0.35
CA GLY A 52 -4.48 -7.00 0.18
C GLY A 52 -4.25 -7.84 1.44
N ASP A 53 -4.74 -9.07 1.45
CA ASP A 53 -4.61 -10.02 2.57
C ASP A 53 -3.40 -10.97 2.47
N ARG A 54 -2.56 -10.81 1.43
CA ARG A 54 -1.38 -11.66 1.22
C ARG A 54 -0.14 -10.99 1.76
N SER A 55 0.65 -11.72 2.55
CA SER A 55 1.99 -11.27 2.95
C SER A 55 2.93 -11.26 1.73
N ILE A 56 3.79 -10.25 1.69
CA ILE A 56 4.79 -10.06 0.63
C ILE A 56 6.14 -9.71 1.23
N THR A 57 7.18 -9.69 0.39
CA THR A 57 8.52 -9.26 0.79
C THR A 57 8.67 -7.74 0.71
N VAL A 58 9.71 -7.21 1.37
CA VAL A 58 10.11 -5.80 1.22
C VAL A 58 10.49 -5.46 -0.23
N ASP A 59 11.04 -6.42 -0.98
CA ASP A 59 11.39 -6.22 -2.39
C ASP A 59 10.14 -6.02 -3.25
N THR A 60 9.13 -6.88 -3.05
CA THR A 60 7.82 -6.77 -3.67
C THR A 60 7.17 -5.42 -3.36
N TRP A 61 7.19 -5.00 -2.09
CA TRP A 61 6.68 -3.68 -1.69
C TRP A 61 7.39 -2.56 -2.44
N ARG A 62 8.74 -2.55 -2.46
CA ARG A 62 9.50 -1.49 -3.13
C ARG A 62 9.22 -1.46 -4.63
N ARG A 63 9.22 -2.62 -5.28
CA ARG A 63 9.04 -2.74 -6.73
C ARG A 63 7.64 -2.33 -7.17
N GLU A 64 6.61 -2.75 -6.45
CA GLU A 64 5.22 -2.56 -6.88
C GLU A 64 4.62 -1.24 -6.37
N THR A 65 5.26 -0.54 -5.42
CA THR A 65 4.73 0.70 -4.81
C THR A 65 5.62 1.92 -4.92
N THR A 66 6.71 1.87 -5.69
CA THR A 66 7.55 3.05 -5.98
C THR A 66 7.15 3.61 -7.34
N VAL A 67 6.86 4.91 -7.40
CA VAL A 67 6.71 5.61 -8.68
C VAL A 67 8.09 5.68 -9.33
N VAL A 68 8.29 4.95 -10.44
CA VAL A 68 9.41 5.22 -11.33
C VAL A 68 8.99 6.45 -12.14
N LEU A 69 9.45 7.63 -11.72
CA LEU A 69 9.56 8.77 -12.61
C LEU A 69 10.77 8.46 -13.51
N ASP A 70 10.51 8.18 -14.79
CA ASP A 70 11.52 8.32 -15.84
C ASP A 70 11.81 9.80 -16.08
#